data_AF-A0A0M5MSD5-F1
#
_entry.id   AF-A0A0M5MSD5-F1
#
_cell.length_a   1.000
_cell.length_b   1.000
_cell.length_c   1.000
_cell.angle_alpha   90.00
_cell.angle_beta   90.00
_cell.angle_gamma   90.00
#
_symmetry.space_group_name_H-M   'P 1'
#
loop_
_entity.id
_entity.type
_entity.pdbx_description
1 polymer ?
#
loop_
_entity_poly.entity_id
_entity_poly.type
_entity_poly.pdbx_seq_one_letter_code
_entity_poly.pdbx_strand_id
1 'polypeptide(L)'
;AVLLQLFETCWSQFPRPCANSEGLQTKECCPVWSGDGSPCGALSGRGFCADVLVSNEPNGPQYPHSGIDDRERWPLAFFNRTCRCAGNYGGFNCGECKFGYWGSNCAEYRESVRRNIMTMPTTEQQKFISYLNLAKNTINPDYVITTGTRAEMGENGENPMFSDINTYDLFVWIHYYVSRDTFLGGPGNVWRDIDFAHESAAFLPWHRVYLLHWEHEIRKITGDFNFTIPYWDWRDAQSCEVCTDNLMGGRNSLNPNLISPASVFSSWKVICTQPEEYNNQEALCNATAEGPLLRNPGNHDPNRVPRIPTTADVEFTISLPEYETGP
;
A
#
# COMPACT_ATOMS: atom_id res chain seq x y z
N ALA A 1 12.11 -22.63 20.53
CA ALA A 1 11.01 -21.81 21.08
C ALA A 1 11.11 -20.45 20.43
N VAL A 2 10.34 -20.23 19.36
CA VAL A 2 10.33 -18.93 18.67
C VAL A 2 9.50 -17.99 19.54
N LEU A 3 10.18 -17.06 20.22
CA LEU A 3 9.51 -15.91 20.81
C LEU A 3 8.88 -15.15 19.64
N LEU A 4 7.57 -15.29 19.47
CA LEU A 4 6.77 -14.32 18.74
C LEU A 4 6.89 -13.01 19.52
N GLN A 5 7.93 -12.22 19.21
CA GLN A 5 7.91 -10.81 19.54
C GLN A 5 6.67 -10.25 18.84
N LEU A 6 5.68 -9.90 19.65
CA LEU A 6 4.52 -9.12 19.26
C LEU A 6 5.06 -7.77 18.78
N PHE A 7 5.46 -7.71 17.52
CA PHE A 7 5.72 -6.43 16.87
C PHE A 7 4.36 -5.74 16.77
N GLU A 8 4.11 -4.80 17.69
CA GLU A 8 2.99 -3.88 17.59
C GLU A 8 3.19 -3.04 16.34
N THR A 9 2.43 -3.37 15.29
CA THR A 9 2.51 -2.67 14.00
C THR A 9 1.88 -1.30 14.12
N CYS A 10 2.69 -0.25 14.10
CA CYS A 10 2.22 1.10 13.83
C CYS A 10 1.93 1.25 12.34
N TRP A 11 0.76 1.78 12.01
CA TRP A 11 0.37 2.10 10.64
C TRP A 11 0.93 3.47 10.29
N SER A 12 2.19 3.49 9.90
CA SER A 12 2.87 4.74 9.56
C SER A 12 2.61 5.07 8.10
N GLN A 13 1.45 5.68 7.85
CA GLN A 13 1.16 6.46 6.65
C GLN A 13 1.00 7.94 7.08
N PHE A 14 0.45 8.82 6.24
CA PHE A 14 0.15 10.21 6.61
C PHE A 14 -1.35 10.40 6.90
N PRO A 15 -1.82 10.21 8.16
CA PRO A 15 -3.16 10.59 8.55
C PRO A 15 -3.38 12.08 8.33
N ARG A 16 -4.55 12.44 7.77
CA ARG A 16 -4.98 13.83 7.55
C ARG A 16 -4.80 14.73 8.77
N PRO A 17 -5.15 14.30 10.01
CA PRO A 17 -4.96 15.16 11.18
C PRO A 17 -3.49 15.49 11.50
N CYS A 18 -2.54 14.70 10.99
CA CYS A 18 -1.10 14.88 11.22
C CYS A 18 -0.37 15.51 10.02
N ALA A 19 -0.99 15.51 8.84
CA ALA A 19 -0.40 15.97 7.59
C ALA A 19 -0.48 17.50 7.44
N ASN A 20 0.15 18.20 8.39
CA ASN A 20 0.15 19.66 8.48
C ASN A 20 1.45 20.16 9.14
N SER A 21 1.65 21.48 9.18
CA SER A 21 2.84 22.09 9.77
C SER A 21 3.05 21.71 11.23
N GLU A 22 2.00 21.63 12.05
CA GLU A 22 2.12 21.28 13.46
C GLU A 22 2.65 19.85 13.64
N GLY A 23 2.11 18.88 12.89
CA GLY A 23 2.59 17.50 12.91
C GLY A 23 4.05 17.38 12.43
N LEU A 24 4.42 18.12 11.39
CA LEU A 24 5.81 18.13 10.87
C LEU A 24 6.80 18.81 11.82
N GLN A 25 6.37 19.86 12.51
CA GLN A 25 7.18 20.63 13.46
C GLN A 25 7.41 19.83 14.74
N THR A 26 6.34 19.29 15.32
CA THR A 26 6.38 18.53 16.57
C THR A 26 6.93 17.12 16.37
N LYS A 27 6.89 16.61 15.13
CA LYS A 27 7.15 15.21 14.77
C LYS A 27 6.27 14.22 15.55
N GLU A 28 5.10 14.66 16.00
CA GLU A 28 4.12 13.84 16.72
C GLU A 28 2.85 13.64 15.86
N CYS A 29 2.50 12.39 15.61
CA CYS A 29 1.22 12.01 15.00
C CYS A 29 0.41 11.16 15.97
N CYS A 30 -0.23 11.83 16.93
CA CYS A 30 -1.07 11.21 17.96
C CYS A 30 -2.48 11.79 17.95
N PRO A 31 -3.25 11.59 16.87
CA PRO A 31 -4.54 12.23 16.71
C PRO A 31 -5.56 11.77 17.73
N VAL A 32 -6.50 12.68 18.00
CA VAL A 32 -7.64 12.43 18.90
C VAL A 32 -8.55 11.37 18.32
N TRP A 33 -8.96 10.41 19.17
CA TRP A 33 -10.04 9.49 18.85
C TRP A 33 -11.38 10.12 19.23
N SER A 34 -12.34 10.16 18.29
CA SER A 34 -13.63 10.82 18.48
C SER A 34 -14.52 10.15 19.54
N GLY A 35 -14.26 8.89 19.90
CA GLY A 35 -15.06 8.17 20.89
C GLY A 35 -14.87 8.62 22.34
N ASP A 36 -13.70 9.19 22.69
CA ASP A 36 -13.45 9.73 24.03
C ASP A 36 -12.76 11.09 24.07
N GLY A 37 -12.44 11.66 22.91
CA GLY A 37 -11.83 12.99 22.80
C GLY A 37 -10.36 13.05 23.23
N SER A 38 -9.72 11.91 23.48
CA SER A 38 -8.31 11.87 23.88
C SER A 38 -7.38 11.42 22.75
N PRO A 39 -6.12 11.90 22.73
CA PRO A 39 -5.08 11.38 21.84
C PRO A 39 -4.95 9.86 21.97
N CYS A 40 -4.98 9.15 20.84
CA CYS A 40 -4.84 7.69 20.78
C CYS A 40 -5.88 6.89 21.61
N GLY A 41 -7.02 7.50 21.97
CA GLY A 41 -8.04 6.86 22.81
C GLY A 41 -7.56 6.49 24.22
N ALA A 42 -6.64 7.29 24.78
CA ALA A 42 -6.03 7.06 26.08
C ALA A 42 -7.03 7.01 27.25
N LEU A 43 -8.07 7.85 27.24
CA LEU A 43 -9.08 7.84 28.31
C LEU A 43 -9.90 6.54 28.36
N SER A 44 -10.05 5.87 27.22
CA SER A 44 -10.69 4.56 27.11
C SER A 44 -9.72 3.39 27.19
N GLY A 45 -8.43 3.66 27.44
CA GLY A 45 -7.38 2.63 27.46
C GLY A 45 -7.13 1.95 26.12
N ARG A 46 -7.48 2.59 24.99
CA ARG A 46 -7.26 2.05 23.64
C ARG A 46 -5.83 2.13 23.17
N GLY A 47 -5.09 3.08 23.68
CA GLY A 47 -3.71 3.33 23.30
C GLY A 47 -3.16 4.56 23.99
N PHE A 48 -1.97 4.96 23.58
CA PHE A 48 -1.31 6.17 24.07
C PHE A 48 -0.28 6.62 23.05
N CYS A 49 0.07 7.90 23.12
CA CYS A 49 1.15 8.45 22.30
C CYS A 49 2.51 7.98 22.84
N ALA A 50 3.34 7.40 21.98
CA ALA A 50 4.62 6.85 22.35
C ALA A 50 5.69 7.13 21.28
N ASP A 51 6.95 7.04 21.68
CA ASP A 51 8.06 7.15 20.75
C ASP A 51 8.07 5.98 19.77
N VAL A 52 8.34 6.28 18.50
CA VAL A 52 8.46 5.31 17.42
C VAL A 52 9.70 4.45 17.64
N LEU A 53 9.53 3.13 17.60
CA LEU A 53 10.61 2.17 17.67
C LEU A 53 10.99 1.71 16.26
N VAL A 54 12.25 1.89 15.89
CA VAL A 54 12.82 1.42 14.62
C VAL A 54 13.99 0.47 14.87
N SER A 55 14.29 -0.38 13.91
CA SER A 55 15.46 -1.26 13.96
C SER A 55 16.76 -0.44 14.04
N ASN A 56 17.73 -0.95 14.80
CA ASN A 56 19.11 -0.46 14.82
C ASN A 56 20.05 -1.37 14.01
N GLU A 57 19.52 -2.43 13.39
CA GLU A 57 20.29 -3.31 12.51
C GLU A 57 20.75 -2.55 11.26
N PRO A 58 21.95 -2.84 10.75
CA PRO A 58 22.45 -2.21 9.53
C PRO A 58 21.63 -2.63 8.31
N ASN A 59 21.54 -1.72 7.33
CA ASN A 59 21.00 -2.04 6.01
C ASN A 59 21.97 -2.95 5.23
N GLY A 60 21.47 -3.61 4.19
CA GLY A 60 22.31 -4.39 3.27
C GLY A 60 23.37 -3.52 2.57
N PRO A 61 24.50 -4.10 2.13
CA PRO A 61 25.60 -3.36 1.50
C PRO A 61 25.22 -2.73 0.15
N GLN A 62 24.08 -3.12 -0.43
CA GLN A 62 23.49 -2.59 -1.64
C GLN A 62 23.15 -1.09 -1.53
N TYR A 63 22.88 -0.59 -0.33
CA TYR A 63 22.54 0.83 -0.13
C TYR A 63 23.66 1.54 0.66
N PRO A 64 24.61 2.21 -0.02
CA PRO A 64 25.80 2.80 0.61
C PRO A 64 25.56 4.22 1.17
N HIS A 65 24.30 4.63 1.32
CA HIS A 65 23.93 5.99 1.73
C HIS A 65 23.28 6.02 3.11
N SER A 66 23.31 7.19 3.76
CA SER A 66 22.59 7.42 5.01
C SER A 66 22.19 8.87 5.17
N GLY A 67 20.97 9.09 5.66
CA GLY A 67 20.39 10.40 5.94
C GLY A 67 19.99 11.17 4.68
N ILE A 68 19.78 10.49 3.55
CA ILE A 68 19.45 11.14 2.28
C ILE A 68 18.06 10.76 1.75
N ASP A 69 17.51 9.62 2.18
CA ASP A 69 16.18 9.20 1.78
C ASP A 69 15.22 9.18 2.99
N ASP A 70 14.07 9.85 2.84
CA ASP A 70 13.06 9.99 3.91
C ASP A 70 12.48 8.63 4.36
N ARG A 71 12.66 7.57 3.57
CA ARG A 71 12.22 6.20 3.86
C ARG A 71 13.19 5.46 4.77
N GLU A 72 14.42 5.96 4.95
CA GLU A 72 15.35 5.42 5.92
C GLU A 72 14.75 5.47 7.33
N ARG A 73 14.84 4.36 8.06
CA ARG A 73 14.32 4.26 9.43
C ARG A 73 12.88 4.78 9.54
N TRP A 74 12.04 4.42 8.57
CA TRP A 74 10.67 4.86 8.49
C TRP A 74 9.91 4.68 9.83
N PRO A 75 9.12 5.66 10.28
CA PRO A 75 8.81 6.98 9.69
C PRO A 75 9.60 8.19 10.24
N LEU A 76 10.81 8.00 10.79
CA LEU A 76 11.47 9.02 11.62
C LEU A 76 11.81 10.35 10.93
N ALA A 77 11.84 10.40 9.60
CA ALA A 77 11.96 11.65 8.85
C ALA A 77 10.79 12.60 9.17
N PHE A 78 9.59 12.05 9.33
CA PHE A 78 8.34 12.79 9.54
C PHE A 78 7.91 12.79 11.01
N PHE A 79 7.80 11.61 11.62
CA PHE A 79 7.25 11.46 12.98
C PHE A 79 8.14 10.58 13.84
N ASN A 80 8.49 11.07 15.03
CA ASN A 80 9.18 10.31 16.05
C ASN A 80 8.25 9.83 17.18
N ARG A 81 6.99 10.28 17.19
CA ARG A 81 5.95 9.84 18.13
C ARG A 81 4.65 9.53 17.41
N THR A 82 4.07 8.36 17.69
CA THR A 82 2.81 7.90 17.09
C THR A 82 1.94 7.17 18.12
N CYS A 83 0.69 6.91 17.76
CA CYS A 83 -0.19 6.11 18.60
C CYS A 83 0.25 4.64 18.68
N ARG A 84 0.45 4.16 19.91
CA ARG A 84 0.65 2.75 20.23
C ARG A 84 -0.62 2.18 20.84
N CYS A 85 -1.28 1.29 20.11
CA CYS A 85 -2.59 0.77 20.50
C CYS A 85 -2.48 -0.46 21.40
N ALA A 86 -3.28 -0.48 22.46
CA ALA A 86 -3.32 -1.54 23.44
C ALA A 86 -4.12 -2.76 22.94
N GLY A 87 -3.71 -3.97 23.33
CA GLY A 87 -4.49 -5.18 23.07
C GLY A 87 -4.80 -5.39 21.59
N ASN A 88 -6.09 -5.46 21.25
CA ASN A 88 -6.57 -5.67 19.88
C ASN A 88 -7.05 -4.39 19.19
N TYR A 89 -6.80 -3.22 19.76
CA TYR A 89 -7.06 -1.94 19.09
C TYR A 89 -6.03 -1.67 18.00
N GLY A 90 -6.43 -0.92 16.98
CA GLY A 90 -5.62 -0.59 15.81
C GLY A 90 -6.07 0.72 15.15
N GLY A 91 -5.52 1.00 13.97
CA GLY A 91 -5.74 2.26 13.26
C GLY A 91 -4.84 3.40 13.79
N PHE A 92 -4.81 4.50 13.06
CA PHE A 92 -3.86 5.60 13.30
C PHE A 92 -4.13 6.40 14.60
N ASN A 93 -5.33 6.29 15.17
CA ASN A 93 -5.71 6.90 16.45
C ASN A 93 -6.19 5.86 17.50
N CYS A 94 -5.92 4.57 17.27
CA CYS A 94 -6.43 3.45 18.08
C CYS A 94 -7.96 3.31 18.15
N GLY A 95 -8.69 3.98 17.26
CA GLY A 95 -10.14 3.92 17.17
C GLY A 95 -10.68 2.67 16.48
N GLU A 96 -9.83 1.89 15.84
CA GLU A 96 -10.19 0.70 15.06
C GLU A 96 -9.70 -0.58 15.78
N CYS A 97 -9.87 -1.72 15.11
CA CYS A 97 -9.39 -3.01 15.59
C CYS A 97 -8.24 -3.53 14.72
N LYS A 98 -7.35 -4.33 15.32
CA LYS A 98 -6.36 -5.12 14.58
C LYS A 98 -7.07 -6.06 13.60
N PHE A 99 -6.43 -6.40 12.50
CA PHE A 99 -7.00 -7.33 11.52
C PHE A 99 -7.46 -8.65 12.16
N GLY A 100 -8.67 -9.07 11.78
CA GLY A 100 -9.33 -10.26 12.33
C GLY A 100 -10.13 -9.98 13.61
N TYR A 101 -9.96 -8.82 14.25
CA TYR A 101 -10.74 -8.41 15.42
C TYR A 101 -11.79 -7.36 15.08
N TRP A 102 -12.90 -7.42 15.80
CA TRP A 102 -14.12 -6.67 15.52
C TRP A 102 -14.87 -6.32 16.81
N GLY A 103 -15.95 -5.54 16.63
CA GLY A 103 -16.79 -5.06 17.72
C GLY A 103 -16.23 -3.79 18.35
N SER A 104 -17.05 -3.11 19.14
CA SER A 104 -16.67 -1.83 19.75
C SER A 104 -15.40 -1.92 20.59
N ASN A 105 -15.17 -3.05 21.27
CA ASN A 105 -14.01 -3.28 22.13
C ASN A 105 -12.94 -4.21 21.51
N CYS A 106 -13.03 -4.50 20.20
CA CYS A 106 -12.08 -5.39 19.50
C CYS A 106 -11.91 -6.77 20.14
N ALA A 107 -12.98 -7.29 20.75
CA ALA A 107 -12.99 -8.55 21.47
C ALA A 107 -13.53 -9.72 20.62
N GLU A 108 -14.11 -9.43 19.46
CA GLU A 108 -14.68 -10.45 18.58
C GLU A 108 -13.68 -10.84 17.50
N TYR A 109 -13.21 -12.07 17.52
CA TYR A 109 -12.44 -12.61 16.39
C TYR A 109 -13.40 -13.08 15.29
N ARG A 110 -13.16 -12.65 14.04
CA ARG A 110 -13.91 -13.13 12.88
C ARG A 110 -12.97 -13.51 11.74
N GLU A 111 -13.14 -14.73 11.25
CA GLU A 111 -12.43 -15.22 10.08
C GLU A 111 -13.01 -14.61 8.79
N SER A 112 -12.14 -14.30 7.84
CA SER A 112 -12.50 -13.80 6.51
C SER A 112 -11.87 -14.69 5.46
N VAL A 113 -12.65 -15.07 4.43
CA VAL A 113 -12.21 -16.03 3.41
C VAL A 113 -12.08 -15.33 2.06
N ARG A 114 -10.84 -15.17 1.59
CA ARG A 114 -10.55 -14.74 0.21
C ARG A 114 -10.78 -15.91 -0.74
N ARG A 115 -11.67 -15.73 -1.73
CA ARG A 115 -12.08 -16.79 -2.67
C ARG A 115 -11.46 -16.60 -4.05
N ASN A 116 -11.37 -17.68 -4.82
CA ASN A 116 -10.97 -17.59 -6.23
C ASN A 116 -12.08 -16.88 -7.02
N ILE A 117 -11.73 -15.74 -7.65
CA ILE A 117 -12.66 -14.90 -8.41
C ILE A 117 -13.38 -15.69 -9.50
N MET A 118 -12.73 -16.68 -10.10
CA MET A 118 -13.30 -17.50 -11.18
C MET A 118 -14.43 -18.43 -10.70
N THR A 119 -14.48 -18.73 -9.40
CA THR A 119 -15.48 -19.62 -8.80
C THR A 119 -16.56 -18.87 -8.02
N MET A 120 -16.44 -17.54 -7.91
CA MET A 120 -17.41 -16.72 -7.19
C MET A 120 -18.70 -16.54 -8.00
N PRO A 121 -19.85 -16.37 -7.32
CA PRO A 121 -21.09 -15.96 -7.99
C PRO A 121 -20.89 -14.65 -8.76
N THR A 122 -21.55 -14.52 -9.92
CA THR A 122 -21.44 -13.32 -10.76
C THR A 122 -21.81 -12.03 -10.01
N THR A 123 -22.76 -12.09 -9.08
CA THR A 123 -23.12 -10.93 -8.23
C THR A 123 -21.97 -10.50 -7.31
N GLU A 124 -21.20 -11.44 -6.77
CA GLU A 124 -20.04 -11.16 -5.92
C GLU A 124 -18.85 -10.68 -6.76
N GLN A 125 -18.67 -11.20 -7.97
CA GLN A 125 -17.70 -10.68 -8.94
C GLN A 125 -18.01 -9.23 -9.30
N GLN A 126 -19.26 -8.93 -9.65
CA GLN A 126 -19.72 -7.57 -9.97
C GLN A 126 -19.56 -6.62 -8.78
N LYS A 127 -19.90 -7.07 -7.57
CA LYS A 127 -19.69 -6.31 -6.33
C LYS A 127 -18.21 -5.92 -6.17
N PHE A 128 -17.29 -6.85 -6.38
CA PHE A 128 -15.85 -6.57 -6.33
C PHE A 128 -15.46 -5.48 -7.35
N ILE A 129 -15.89 -5.61 -8.62
CA ILE A 129 -15.59 -4.59 -9.65
C ILE A 129 -16.19 -3.22 -9.28
N SER A 130 -17.42 -3.18 -8.77
CA SER A 130 -18.07 -1.95 -8.30
C SER A 130 -17.31 -1.31 -7.13
N TYR A 131 -16.81 -2.11 -6.19
CA TYR A 131 -16.05 -1.60 -5.04
C TYR A 131 -14.67 -1.05 -5.45
N LEU A 132 -13.99 -1.70 -6.40
CA LEU A 132 -12.76 -1.14 -6.96
C LEU A 132 -13.03 0.20 -7.64
N ASN A 133 -14.10 0.30 -8.42
CA ASN A 133 -14.47 1.55 -9.08
C ASN A 133 -14.89 2.62 -8.08
N LEU A 134 -15.61 2.27 -7.01
CA LEU A 134 -15.92 3.20 -5.93
C LEU A 134 -14.64 3.70 -5.26
N ALA A 135 -13.70 2.82 -4.94
CA ALA A 135 -12.42 3.18 -4.32
C ALA A 135 -11.60 4.13 -5.18
N LYS A 136 -11.60 3.93 -6.51
CA LYS A 136 -10.94 4.82 -7.48
C LYS A 136 -11.56 6.21 -7.58
N ASN A 137 -12.83 6.35 -7.19
CA ASN A 137 -13.58 7.61 -7.29
C ASN A 137 -13.92 8.24 -5.93
N THR A 138 -13.41 7.69 -4.82
CA THR A 138 -13.68 8.18 -3.47
C THR A 138 -12.39 8.62 -2.82
N ILE A 139 -12.28 9.92 -2.50
CA ILE A 139 -11.16 10.48 -1.72
C ILE A 139 -11.03 9.69 -0.41
N ASN A 140 -9.82 9.22 -0.09
CA ASN A 140 -9.61 8.48 1.16
C ASN A 140 -9.86 9.40 2.35
N PRO A 141 -10.73 9.02 3.31
CA PRO A 141 -11.14 9.90 4.40
C PRO A 141 -10.08 10.07 5.49
N ASP A 142 -9.05 9.21 5.52
CA ASP A 142 -8.13 9.12 6.64
C ASP A 142 -6.71 9.54 6.26
N TYR A 143 -6.27 9.20 5.05
CA TYR A 143 -4.89 9.38 4.61
C TYR A 143 -4.79 10.33 3.42
N VAL A 144 -3.64 11.01 3.37
CA VAL A 144 -3.15 11.80 2.24
C VAL A 144 -1.80 11.25 1.81
N ILE A 145 -1.30 11.75 0.68
CA ILE A 145 0.05 11.46 0.21
C ILE A 145 0.95 12.68 0.39
N THR A 146 2.26 12.46 0.52
CA THR A 146 3.22 13.54 0.34
C THR A 146 3.47 13.79 -1.14
N THR A 147 3.62 15.07 -1.52
CA THR A 147 3.96 15.48 -2.88
C THR A 147 5.38 16.06 -2.97
N GLY A 148 6.12 16.07 -1.87
CA GLY A 148 7.53 16.50 -1.80
C GLY A 148 8.32 15.74 -0.75
N THR A 149 9.63 15.90 -0.78
CA THR A 149 10.54 15.36 0.24
C THR A 149 10.41 16.11 1.56
N ARG A 150 10.87 15.50 2.66
CA ARG A 150 10.90 16.18 3.97
C ARG A 150 11.77 17.43 3.93
N ALA A 151 12.82 17.46 3.12
CA ALA A 151 13.68 18.62 2.95
C ALA A 151 12.93 19.81 2.33
N GLU A 152 12.11 19.58 1.30
CA GLU A 152 11.30 20.62 0.65
C GLU A 152 10.19 21.19 1.55
N MET A 153 9.79 20.43 2.58
CA MET A 153 8.80 20.90 3.55
C MET A 153 9.35 21.91 4.57
N GLY A 154 10.65 22.19 4.53
CA GLY A 154 11.34 23.10 5.47
C GLY A 154 11.67 22.44 6.79
N GLU A 155 12.76 22.83 7.45
CA GLU A 155 13.24 22.17 8.69
C GLU A 155 12.16 22.07 9.77
N ASN A 156 11.31 23.08 9.93
CA ASN A 156 10.24 23.08 10.91
C ASN A 156 8.85 22.78 10.33
N GLY A 157 8.77 22.30 9.08
CA GLY A 157 7.48 21.98 8.44
C GLY A 157 6.70 23.23 8.00
N GLU A 158 7.40 24.31 7.66
CA GLU A 158 6.79 25.57 7.22
C GLU A 158 6.01 25.44 5.91
N ASN A 159 6.33 24.42 5.10
CA ASN A 159 5.73 24.17 3.80
C ASN A 159 5.16 22.74 3.71
N PRO A 160 4.01 22.44 4.34
CA PRO A 160 3.44 21.10 4.29
C PRO A 160 3.03 20.74 2.86
N MET A 161 3.66 19.71 2.28
CA MET A 161 3.42 19.26 0.91
C MET A 161 2.63 17.95 0.90
N PHE A 162 1.32 18.06 1.13
CA PHE A 162 0.40 16.92 1.11
C PHE A 162 -0.73 17.15 0.12
N SER A 163 -1.25 16.06 -0.46
CA SER A 163 -2.40 16.10 -1.36
C SER A 163 -3.43 15.02 -1.04
N ASP A 164 -4.68 15.37 -1.27
CA ASP A 164 -5.78 14.42 -1.36
C ASP A 164 -5.50 13.37 -2.44
N ILE A 165 -5.99 12.16 -2.18
CA ILE A 165 -5.92 11.04 -3.11
C ILE A 165 -7.16 10.16 -2.94
N ASN A 166 -7.59 9.49 -4.01
CA ASN A 166 -8.64 8.48 -3.91
C ASN A 166 -8.13 7.19 -3.25
N THR A 167 -9.06 6.39 -2.73
CA THR A 167 -8.74 5.21 -1.94
C THR A 167 -7.97 4.17 -2.75
N TYR A 168 -8.23 3.99 -4.05
CA TYR A 168 -7.44 3.06 -4.87
C TYR A 168 -6.02 3.60 -5.11
N ASP A 169 -5.91 4.87 -5.48
CA ASP A 169 -4.63 5.50 -5.81
C ASP A 169 -3.74 5.74 -4.61
N LEU A 170 -4.28 5.81 -3.40
CA LEU A 170 -3.49 5.76 -2.17
C LEU A 170 -2.57 4.53 -2.19
N PHE A 171 -3.11 3.37 -2.53
CA PHE A 171 -2.36 2.13 -2.58
C PHE A 171 -1.44 2.03 -3.80
N VAL A 172 -1.78 2.68 -4.91
CA VAL A 172 -0.84 2.82 -6.04
C VAL A 172 0.36 3.69 -5.62
N TRP A 173 0.11 4.82 -4.97
CA TRP A 173 1.13 5.74 -4.53
C TRP A 173 2.03 5.14 -3.44
N ILE A 174 1.46 4.39 -2.48
CA ILE A 174 2.23 3.68 -1.46
C ILE A 174 3.24 2.73 -2.09
N HIS A 175 2.82 1.97 -3.10
CA HIS A 175 3.68 1.01 -3.81
C HIS A 175 4.76 1.71 -4.64
N TYR A 176 4.41 2.83 -5.31
CA TYR A 176 5.39 3.70 -5.95
C TYR A 176 6.44 4.24 -4.95
N TYR A 177 5.98 4.75 -3.81
CA TYR A 177 6.85 5.44 -2.85
C TYR A 177 7.87 4.49 -2.23
N VAL A 178 7.53 3.23 -1.96
CA VAL A 178 8.49 2.24 -1.45
C VAL A 178 9.49 1.75 -2.50
N SER A 179 9.17 1.88 -3.78
CA SER A 179 9.97 1.33 -4.90
C SER A 179 10.71 2.39 -5.71
N ARG A 180 10.52 3.70 -5.44
CA ARG A 180 11.23 4.77 -6.18
C ARG A 180 12.73 4.80 -5.87
N ASP A 181 13.51 5.27 -6.83
CA ASP A 181 14.95 5.52 -6.68
C ASP A 181 15.22 6.56 -5.59
N THR A 182 16.36 6.51 -4.90
CA THR A 182 16.78 7.57 -3.96
C THR A 182 17.34 8.77 -4.71
N PHE A 183 16.99 10.00 -4.32
CA PHE A 183 17.57 11.20 -4.91
C PHE A 183 18.93 11.49 -4.28
N LEU A 184 19.96 11.69 -5.10
CA LEU A 184 21.33 11.98 -4.65
C LEU A 184 21.71 13.46 -4.81
N GLY A 185 20.75 14.30 -5.22
CA GLY A 185 20.95 15.71 -5.53
C GLY A 185 21.36 15.94 -6.98
N GLY A 186 20.63 16.82 -7.67
CA GLY A 186 20.82 17.16 -9.07
C GLY A 186 19.93 16.35 -10.03
N PRO A 187 19.50 16.95 -11.17
CA PRO A 187 18.60 16.31 -12.13
C PRO A 187 19.06 14.92 -12.58
N GLY A 188 18.25 13.91 -12.29
CA GLY A 188 18.47 12.53 -12.75
C GLY A 188 19.58 11.79 -12.00
N ASN A 189 20.22 12.43 -11.02
CA ASN A 189 21.24 11.82 -10.18
C ASN A 189 20.56 11.03 -9.04
N VAL A 190 20.40 9.73 -9.26
CA VAL A 190 19.64 8.85 -8.36
C VAL A 190 20.37 7.54 -8.08
N TRP A 191 20.10 6.96 -6.92
CA TRP A 191 20.48 5.58 -6.59
C TRP A 191 19.30 4.65 -6.86
N ARG A 192 19.47 3.73 -7.81
CA ARG A 192 18.41 2.82 -8.27
C ARG A 192 18.40 1.47 -7.57
N ASP A 193 19.51 1.10 -6.95
CA ASP A 193 19.70 -0.21 -6.34
C ASP A 193 19.11 -0.21 -4.93
N ILE A 194 17.79 0.05 -4.83
CA ILE A 194 17.03 0.15 -3.60
C ILE A 194 15.54 -0.15 -3.83
N ASP A 195 14.99 -1.05 -3.04
CA ASP A 195 13.54 -1.29 -2.97
C ASP A 195 13.15 -1.73 -1.55
N PHE A 196 12.15 -1.09 -0.96
CA PHE A 196 11.70 -1.39 0.42
C PHE A 196 10.62 -2.48 0.50
N ALA A 197 10.11 -2.95 -0.64
CA ALA A 197 8.99 -3.89 -0.75
C ALA A 197 9.26 -5.08 -1.67
N HIS A 198 10.36 -5.09 -2.43
CA HIS A 198 10.74 -6.16 -3.35
C HIS A 198 12.18 -6.63 -3.13
N GLU A 199 12.60 -7.62 -3.91
CA GLU A 199 13.99 -8.11 -4.05
C GLU A 199 14.65 -8.62 -2.75
N SER A 200 13.87 -8.83 -1.67
CA SER A 200 14.37 -9.39 -0.42
C SER A 200 13.24 -9.96 0.45
N ALA A 201 13.62 -10.40 1.66
CA ALA A 201 12.77 -11.03 2.68
C ALA A 201 11.51 -10.24 3.03
N ALA A 202 11.47 -8.93 2.79
CA ALA A 202 10.30 -8.09 3.08
C ALA A 202 9.16 -8.25 2.05
N PHE A 203 9.42 -8.87 0.88
CA PHE A 203 8.46 -8.94 -0.22
C PHE A 203 7.08 -9.47 0.19
N LEU A 204 7.04 -10.68 0.77
CA LEU A 204 5.79 -11.31 1.19
C LEU A 204 5.09 -10.58 2.36
N PRO A 205 5.76 -10.23 3.47
CA PRO A 205 5.10 -9.55 4.58
C PRO A 205 4.63 -8.13 4.20
N TRP A 206 5.40 -7.38 3.40
CA TRP A 206 5.01 -6.04 2.96
C TRP A 206 3.71 -6.09 2.14
N HIS A 207 3.66 -6.94 1.11
CA HIS A 207 2.47 -7.09 0.27
C HIS A 207 1.27 -7.69 1.04
N ARG A 208 1.52 -8.53 2.06
CA ARG A 208 0.46 -9.03 2.94
C ARG A 208 -0.21 -7.88 3.70
N VAL A 209 0.57 -7.02 4.33
CA VAL A 209 0.05 -5.87 5.10
C VAL A 209 -0.61 -4.87 4.15
N TYR A 210 -0.03 -4.62 2.98
CA TYR A 210 -0.62 -3.81 1.91
C TYR A 210 -2.03 -4.27 1.53
N LEU A 211 -2.21 -5.57 1.24
CA LEU A 211 -3.52 -6.11 0.88
C LEU A 211 -4.52 -6.09 2.04
N LEU A 212 -4.08 -6.32 3.27
CA LEU A 212 -4.96 -6.24 4.45
C LEU A 212 -5.45 -4.80 4.67
N HIS A 213 -4.57 -3.82 4.49
CA HIS A 213 -4.92 -2.41 4.61
C HIS A 213 -5.86 -1.96 3.51
N TRP A 214 -5.57 -2.36 2.27
CA TRP A 214 -6.41 -2.04 1.13
C TRP A 214 -7.82 -2.61 1.26
N GLU A 215 -7.92 -3.87 1.68
CA GLU A 215 -9.20 -4.51 1.99
C GLU A 215 -9.98 -3.74 3.07
N HIS A 216 -9.29 -3.31 4.13
CA HIS A 216 -9.89 -2.56 5.23
C HIS A 216 -10.38 -1.16 4.83
N GLU A 217 -9.60 -0.43 4.05
CA GLU A 217 -10.03 0.87 3.53
C GLU A 217 -11.21 0.75 2.57
N ILE A 218 -11.27 -0.31 1.74
CA ILE A 218 -12.45 -0.62 0.92
C ILE A 218 -13.67 -0.94 1.79
N ARG A 219 -13.52 -1.76 2.83
CA ARG A 219 -14.61 -2.06 3.79
C ARG A 219 -15.18 -0.78 4.40
N LYS A 220 -14.32 0.17 4.77
CA LYS A 220 -14.73 1.44 5.38
C LYS A 220 -15.56 2.31 4.42
N ILE A 221 -15.09 2.51 3.19
CA ILE A 221 -15.80 3.37 2.23
C ILE A 221 -17.07 2.72 1.68
N THR A 222 -17.16 1.38 1.69
CA THR A 222 -18.35 0.66 1.22
C THR A 222 -19.36 0.40 2.33
N GLY A 223 -18.92 0.38 3.60
CA GLY A 223 -19.69 -0.11 4.73
C GLY A 223 -19.87 -1.64 4.76
N ASP A 224 -19.36 -2.38 3.77
CA ASP A 224 -19.40 -3.85 3.74
C ASP A 224 -18.19 -4.41 4.45
N PHE A 225 -18.28 -4.54 5.77
CA PHE A 225 -17.22 -5.11 6.60
C PHE A 225 -17.02 -6.63 6.42
N ASN A 226 -17.88 -7.32 5.65
CA ASN A 226 -17.67 -8.72 5.27
C ASN A 226 -16.91 -8.86 3.94
N PHE A 227 -16.65 -7.75 3.25
CA PHE A 227 -15.92 -7.76 1.98
C PHE A 227 -14.52 -8.37 2.14
N THR A 228 -14.10 -9.17 1.16
CA THR A 228 -12.73 -9.67 1.06
C THR A 228 -12.24 -9.54 -0.37
N ILE A 229 -10.97 -9.20 -0.56
CA ILE A 229 -10.34 -9.18 -1.88
C ILE A 229 -10.23 -10.63 -2.39
N PRO A 230 -10.81 -10.97 -3.56
CA PRO A 230 -10.65 -12.29 -4.15
C PRO A 230 -9.25 -12.46 -4.76
N TYR A 231 -8.87 -13.69 -5.04
CA TYR A 231 -7.63 -13.99 -5.77
C TYR A 231 -7.93 -14.56 -7.16
N TRP A 232 -7.01 -14.36 -8.09
CA TRP A 232 -6.98 -15.09 -9.35
C TRP A 232 -5.94 -16.19 -9.24
N ASP A 233 -6.39 -17.45 -9.32
CA ASP A 233 -5.48 -18.58 -9.49
C ASP A 233 -5.02 -18.63 -10.95
N TRP A 234 -3.85 -18.07 -11.20
CA TRP A 234 -3.26 -17.99 -12.54
C TRP A 234 -2.49 -19.26 -12.92
N ARG A 235 -2.35 -20.25 -12.03
CA ARG A 235 -1.61 -21.48 -12.33
C ARG A 235 -2.23 -22.19 -13.53
N ASP A 236 -1.36 -22.62 -14.44
CA ASP A 236 -1.72 -23.35 -15.67
C ASP A 236 -2.61 -22.57 -16.66
N ALA A 237 -2.93 -21.30 -16.37
CA ALA A 237 -3.71 -20.45 -17.27
C ALA A 237 -2.96 -20.24 -18.60
N GLN A 238 -3.68 -20.42 -19.71
CA GLN A 238 -3.11 -20.24 -21.06
C GLN A 238 -3.17 -18.78 -21.53
N SER A 239 -3.97 -17.96 -20.86
CA SER A 239 -4.18 -16.54 -21.18
C SER A 239 -4.69 -15.80 -19.93
N CYS A 240 -4.93 -14.49 -20.05
CA CYS A 240 -5.57 -13.74 -18.97
C CYS A 240 -7.07 -14.04 -18.92
N GLU A 241 -7.48 -15.07 -18.18
CA GLU A 241 -8.89 -15.49 -18.05
C GLU A 241 -9.77 -14.45 -17.34
N VAL A 242 -9.17 -13.63 -16.47
CA VAL A 242 -9.85 -12.53 -15.79
C VAL A 242 -9.99 -11.27 -16.66
N CYS A 243 -9.36 -11.22 -17.83
CA CYS A 243 -9.42 -10.09 -18.76
C CYS A 243 -10.68 -10.15 -19.64
N THR A 244 -11.85 -10.06 -19.01
CA THR A 244 -13.17 -9.98 -19.66
C THR A 244 -13.93 -8.75 -19.17
N ASP A 245 -14.90 -8.26 -19.94
CA ASP A 245 -15.68 -7.06 -19.57
C ASP A 245 -16.54 -7.24 -18.31
N ASN A 246 -16.81 -8.48 -17.92
CA ASN A 246 -17.49 -8.81 -16.66
C ASN A 246 -16.56 -8.76 -15.43
N LEU A 247 -15.24 -8.82 -15.66
CA LEU A 247 -14.21 -8.83 -14.61
C LEU A 247 -13.25 -7.66 -14.84
N MET A 248 -11.96 -7.93 -15.10
CA MET A 248 -10.90 -6.93 -15.09
C MET A 248 -10.80 -6.11 -16.39
N GLY A 249 -11.75 -6.28 -17.32
CA GLY A 249 -11.85 -5.63 -18.61
C GLY A 249 -11.30 -6.46 -19.77
N GLY A 250 -12.02 -6.48 -20.89
CA GLY A 250 -11.58 -7.12 -22.13
C GLY A 250 -10.45 -6.35 -22.82
N ARG A 251 -9.89 -6.93 -23.88
CA ARG A 251 -8.98 -6.23 -24.79
C ARG A 251 -9.77 -5.33 -25.73
N ASN A 252 -9.32 -4.10 -25.93
CA ASN A 252 -9.93 -3.20 -26.90
C ASN A 252 -9.68 -3.69 -28.34
N SER A 253 -10.73 -3.71 -29.17
CA SER A 253 -10.68 -4.23 -30.54
C SER A 253 -9.92 -3.34 -31.52
N LEU A 254 -9.82 -2.04 -31.24
CA LEU A 254 -9.14 -1.05 -32.09
C LEU A 254 -7.69 -0.81 -31.67
N ASN A 255 -7.39 -0.93 -30.38
CA ASN A 255 -6.03 -0.80 -29.86
C ASN A 255 -5.74 -1.91 -28.83
N PRO A 256 -4.91 -2.91 -29.17
CA PRO A 256 -4.64 -4.06 -28.31
C PRO A 256 -3.96 -3.74 -26.98
N ASN A 257 -3.42 -2.52 -26.81
CA ASN A 257 -2.81 -2.06 -25.56
C ASN A 257 -3.81 -1.41 -24.60
N LEU A 258 -5.06 -1.18 -25.02
CA LEU A 258 -6.09 -0.54 -24.21
C LEU A 258 -7.13 -1.55 -23.70
N ILE A 259 -7.81 -1.18 -22.62
CA ILE A 259 -8.95 -1.91 -22.10
C ILE A 259 -10.20 -1.64 -22.95
N SER A 260 -11.03 -2.66 -23.14
CA SER A 260 -12.33 -2.57 -23.81
C SER A 260 -13.20 -1.47 -23.19
N PRO A 261 -13.82 -0.58 -24.01
CA PRO A 261 -14.70 0.48 -23.52
C PRO A 261 -15.95 0.01 -22.77
N ALA A 262 -16.27 -1.28 -22.82
CA ALA A 262 -17.38 -1.86 -22.07
C ALA A 262 -17.04 -2.13 -20.59
N SER A 263 -15.76 -2.03 -20.20
CA SER A 263 -15.31 -2.16 -18.83
C SER A 263 -15.10 -0.81 -18.16
N VAL A 264 -15.47 -0.68 -16.88
CA VAL A 264 -15.23 0.54 -16.10
C VAL A 264 -13.75 0.95 -16.07
N PHE A 265 -12.83 -0.03 -16.15
CA PHE A 265 -11.39 0.19 -16.10
C PHE A 265 -10.85 0.91 -17.34
N SER A 266 -11.59 0.99 -18.45
CA SER A 266 -11.14 1.77 -19.63
C SER A 266 -11.15 3.28 -19.37
N SER A 267 -11.94 3.74 -18.39
CA SER A 267 -12.01 5.15 -18.00
C SER A 267 -10.93 5.55 -17.01
N TRP A 268 -10.30 4.57 -16.35
CA TRP A 268 -9.31 4.81 -15.32
C TRP A 268 -8.06 5.49 -15.86
N LYS A 269 -7.53 6.41 -15.05
CA LYS A 269 -6.23 7.03 -15.29
C LYS A 269 -5.20 6.52 -14.31
N VAL A 270 -4.00 6.22 -14.82
CA VAL A 270 -2.86 5.82 -14.00
C VAL A 270 -2.20 7.05 -13.38
N ILE A 271 -1.46 6.81 -12.30
CA ILE A 271 -0.59 7.78 -11.63
C ILE A 271 0.78 7.13 -11.42
N CYS A 272 1.81 7.93 -11.21
CA CYS A 272 3.13 7.46 -10.79
C CYS A 272 3.83 6.54 -11.80
N THR A 273 3.65 6.79 -13.10
CA THR A 273 4.17 5.97 -14.21
C THR A 273 5.37 6.57 -14.94
N GLN A 274 5.88 7.71 -14.49
CA GLN A 274 6.94 8.46 -15.16
C GLN A 274 8.21 8.60 -14.28
N PRO A 275 8.85 7.49 -13.85
CA PRO A 275 9.99 7.54 -12.94
C PRO A 275 11.17 8.36 -13.47
N GLU A 276 11.42 8.33 -14.78
CA GLU A 276 12.48 9.15 -15.38
C GLU A 276 12.21 10.65 -15.23
N GLU A 277 10.96 11.08 -15.35
CA GLU A 277 10.58 12.48 -15.16
C GLU A 277 10.74 12.91 -13.70
N TYR A 278 10.23 12.11 -12.77
CA TYR A 278 10.36 12.36 -11.33
C TYR A 278 11.83 12.44 -10.90
N ASN A 279 12.67 11.53 -11.38
CA ASN A 279 14.09 11.51 -11.10
C ASN A 279 14.80 12.74 -11.68
N ASN A 280 14.45 13.14 -12.90
CA ASN A 280 15.03 14.33 -13.54
C ASN A 280 14.62 15.63 -12.84
N GLN A 281 13.44 15.67 -12.24
CA GLN A 281 12.92 16.84 -11.52
C GLN A 281 13.22 16.80 -10.01
N GLU A 282 13.75 15.69 -9.50
CA GLU A 282 13.88 15.40 -8.06
C GLU A 282 12.54 15.55 -7.32
N ALA A 283 11.44 15.19 -7.97
CA ALA A 283 10.09 15.38 -7.48
C ALA A 283 9.40 14.04 -7.18
N LEU A 284 8.48 14.04 -6.22
CA LEU A 284 7.63 12.87 -5.98
C LEU A 284 6.43 12.86 -6.92
N CYS A 285 5.89 11.67 -7.21
CA CYS A 285 4.59 11.53 -7.84
C CYS A 285 3.53 12.29 -7.04
N ASN A 286 2.83 13.22 -7.68
CA ASN A 286 1.80 14.05 -7.07
C ASN A 286 0.36 13.50 -7.26
N ALA A 287 0.22 12.27 -7.75
CA ALA A 287 -1.03 11.61 -8.10
C ALA A 287 -1.88 12.30 -9.19
N THR A 288 -1.27 13.16 -10.02
CA THR A 288 -1.93 13.66 -11.24
C THR A 288 -2.10 12.52 -12.25
N ALA A 289 -3.22 12.53 -12.97
CA ALA A 289 -3.53 11.54 -14.00
C ALA A 289 -2.57 11.62 -15.20
N GLU A 290 -1.92 10.50 -15.54
CA GLU A 290 -0.86 10.46 -16.56
C GLU A 290 -1.23 9.74 -17.85
N GLY A 291 -2.33 8.98 -17.85
CA GLY A 291 -2.74 8.24 -19.05
C GLY A 291 -3.75 7.14 -18.75
N PRO A 292 -4.26 6.43 -19.77
CA PRO A 292 -5.11 5.27 -19.57
C PRO A 292 -4.31 4.07 -19.01
N LEU A 293 -5.01 3.08 -18.46
CA LEU A 293 -4.41 1.78 -18.17
C LEU A 293 -3.98 1.10 -19.48
N LEU A 294 -2.71 0.68 -19.54
CA LEU A 294 -2.16 -0.09 -20.65
C LEU A 294 -2.06 -1.56 -20.27
N ARG A 295 -2.61 -2.46 -21.09
CA ARG A 295 -2.54 -3.91 -20.87
C ARG A 295 -2.63 -4.68 -22.18
N ASN A 296 -1.68 -5.60 -22.41
CA ASN A 296 -1.63 -6.41 -23.62
C ASN A 296 -1.18 -7.86 -23.31
N PRO A 297 -2.03 -8.68 -22.66
CA PRO A 297 -1.67 -10.03 -22.27
C PRO A 297 -1.35 -10.89 -23.51
N GLY A 298 -0.28 -11.67 -23.44
CA GLY A 298 0.23 -12.47 -24.56
C GLY A 298 1.23 -11.75 -25.48
N ASN A 299 1.53 -10.46 -25.21
CA ASN A 299 2.57 -9.70 -25.92
C ASN A 299 3.80 -9.41 -25.03
N HIS A 300 4.08 -10.30 -24.08
CA HIS A 300 5.26 -10.22 -23.21
C HIS A 300 6.52 -10.64 -23.96
N ASP A 301 7.71 -10.32 -23.44
CA ASP A 301 8.97 -10.84 -23.95
C ASP A 301 9.14 -12.31 -23.53
N PRO A 302 9.04 -13.27 -24.47
CA PRO A 302 9.11 -14.69 -24.14
C PRO A 302 10.52 -15.12 -23.70
N ASN A 303 11.55 -14.31 -23.96
CA ASN A 303 12.90 -14.58 -23.47
C ASN A 303 13.04 -14.31 -21.96
N ARG A 304 12.17 -13.45 -21.40
CA ARG A 304 12.15 -13.15 -19.96
C ARG A 304 11.14 -14.00 -19.21
N VAL A 305 9.93 -14.14 -19.75
CA VAL A 305 8.84 -14.89 -19.11
C VAL A 305 8.15 -15.73 -20.18
N PRO A 306 8.46 -17.03 -20.32
CA PRO A 306 7.99 -17.83 -21.45
C PRO A 306 6.50 -18.22 -21.38
N ARG A 307 5.93 -18.26 -20.17
CA ARG A 307 4.54 -18.65 -19.90
C ARG A 307 4.08 -18.15 -18.54
N ILE A 308 2.77 -18.18 -18.33
CA ILE A 308 2.20 -18.10 -16.97
C ILE A 308 2.70 -19.34 -16.18
N PRO A 309 2.97 -19.23 -14.86
CA PRO A 309 3.49 -20.36 -14.12
C PRO A 309 2.47 -21.50 -13.99
N THR A 310 2.98 -22.70 -13.77
CA THR A 310 2.21 -23.94 -13.66
C THR A 310 1.97 -24.31 -12.21
N THR A 311 1.09 -25.30 -11.99
CA THR A 311 0.96 -25.94 -10.69
C THR A 311 2.30 -26.47 -10.17
N ALA A 312 3.12 -27.09 -11.03
CA ALA A 312 4.43 -27.61 -10.63
C ALA A 312 5.40 -26.51 -10.17
N ASP A 313 5.35 -25.32 -10.78
CA ASP A 313 6.19 -24.19 -10.38
C ASP A 313 5.82 -23.74 -8.95
N VAL A 314 4.53 -23.70 -8.62
CA VAL A 314 4.05 -23.36 -7.26
C VAL A 314 4.36 -24.46 -6.25
N GLU A 315 4.17 -25.72 -6.62
CA GLU A 315 4.52 -26.89 -5.78
C GLU A 315 6.02 -26.91 -5.46
N PHE A 316 6.87 -26.56 -6.43
CA PHE A 316 8.29 -26.40 -6.20
C PHE A 316 8.56 -25.29 -5.18
N THR A 317 7.99 -24.09 -5.36
CA THR A 317 8.20 -22.97 -4.43
C THR A 317 7.77 -23.29 -3.00
N ILE A 318 6.62 -23.93 -2.80
CA ILE A 318 6.15 -24.30 -1.45
C ILE A 318 6.95 -25.44 -0.82
N SER A 319 7.69 -26.21 -1.63
CA SER A 319 8.56 -27.29 -1.13
C SER A 319 9.87 -26.79 -0.53
N LEU A 320 10.23 -25.52 -0.78
CA LEU A 320 11.44 -24.92 -0.25
C LEU A 320 11.31 -24.73 1.28
N PRO A 321 12.25 -25.28 2.08
CA PRO A 321 12.14 -25.25 3.54
C PRO A 321 12.60 -23.93 4.16
N GLU A 322 13.45 -23.18 3.46
CA GLU A 322 14.00 -21.91 3.91
C GLU A 322 13.19 -20.76 3.31
N TYR A 323 12.75 -19.83 4.17
CA TYR A 323 11.97 -18.65 3.74
C TYR A 323 12.81 -17.70 2.88
N GLU A 324 14.08 -17.54 3.27
CA GLU A 324 15.07 -16.72 2.60
C GLU A 324 16.46 -17.31 2.86
N THR A 325 17.38 -17.16 1.93
CA THR A 325 18.78 -17.55 2.09
C THR A 325 19.68 -16.32 2.13
N GLY A 326 20.83 -16.41 2.79
CA GLY A 326 21.82 -15.33 2.76
C GLY A 326 22.27 -15.00 1.34
N PRO A 327 22.81 -13.79 1.10
CA PRO A 327 23.35 -13.40 -0.20
C PRO A 327 24.53 -14.28 -0.65
#